data_AF-A0A662JV35-F1
#
_entry.id   AF-A0A662JV35-F1
#
_cell.length_a   1.000
_cell.length_b   1.000
_cell.length_c   1.000
_cell.angle_alpha   90.00
_cell.angle_beta   90.00
_cell.angle_gamma   90.00
#
_symmetry.space_group_name_H-M   'P 1'
#
loop_
_entity.id
_entity.type
_entity.pdbx_description
1 polymer ?
#
loop_
_entity_poly.entity_id
_entity_poly.type
_entity_poly.pdbx_seq_one_letter_code
_entity_poly.pdbx_strand_id
1 'polypeptide(L)'
;MRILLIGEICLDFTTPPILQSFLSAFSYRSTFNERLIAAVTPRKHVVEILENNKQIDFSSDHDVVHIVFGTSASFNAYRVADGFRENGKTVVLSGNHPSALPNEAKQHAD
;
A
#
# COMPACT_ATOMS: atom_id res chain seq x y z
N MET A 1 -15.58 10.36 -3.47
CA MET A 1 -14.74 9.16 -3.59
C MET A 1 -13.73 9.17 -2.47
N ARG A 2 -13.58 8.04 -1.80
CA ARG A 2 -12.65 7.80 -0.71
C ARG A 2 -11.45 7.02 -1.24
N ILE A 3 -10.26 7.55 -1.02
CA ILE A 3 -9.02 7.03 -1.55
C ILE A 3 -8.16 6.59 -0.36
N LEU A 4 -7.78 5.31 -0.36
CA LEU A 4 -6.83 4.77 0.60
C LEU A 4 -5.44 4.75 -0.03
N LEU A 5 -4.48 5.44 0.57
CA LEU A 5 -3.08 5.41 0.17
C LEU A 5 -2.31 4.48 1.10
N ILE A 6 -1.64 3.50 0.53
CA ILE A 6 -0.88 2.49 1.23
C ILE A 6 0.58 2.59 0.77
N GLY A 7 1.48 2.89 1.70
CA GLY A 7 2.93 2.89 1.42
C GLY A 7 3.56 1.51 1.54
N GLU A 8 4.88 1.40 1.38
CA GLU A 8 5.60 0.13 1.43
C GLU A 8 5.22 -0.71 2.66
N ILE A 9 4.42 -1.76 2.44
CA ILE A 9 4.08 -2.75 3.46
C ILE A 9 5.18 -3.81 3.48
N CYS A 10 6.11 -3.71 4.42
CA CYS A 10 7.04 -4.78 4.73
C CYS A 10 6.42 -5.68 5.81
N LEU A 11 5.54 -6.60 5.41
CA LEU A 11 5.10 -7.67 6.31
C LEU A 11 6.19 -8.75 6.35
N ASP A 12 7.23 -8.51 7.14
CA ASP A 12 8.24 -9.52 7.45
C ASP A 12 7.69 -10.46 8.54
N PHE A 13 6.85 -11.42 8.11
CA PHE A 13 6.28 -12.47 8.98
C PHE A 13 7.34 -13.39 9.61
N THR A 14 8.60 -13.30 9.19
CA THR A 14 9.71 -14.08 9.72
C THR A 14 10.34 -13.47 10.99
N THR A 15 10.03 -12.21 11.32
CA THR A 15 10.53 -11.58 12.55
C THR A 15 9.53 -11.76 13.70
N PRO A 16 9.97 -12.21 14.89
CA PRO A 16 9.07 -12.33 16.04
C PRO A 16 8.50 -10.95 16.42
N PRO A 17 7.24 -10.84 16.87
CA PRO A 17 6.53 -9.56 17.06
C PRO A 17 7.26 -8.54 17.94
N ILE A 18 7.95 -9.03 18.98
CA ILE A 18 8.78 -8.23 19.89
C ILE A 18 9.97 -7.59 19.15
N LEU A 19 10.61 -8.36 18.26
CA LEU A 19 11.76 -7.89 17.50
C LEU A 19 11.32 -6.99 16.33
N GLN A 20 10.17 -7.28 15.72
CA GLN A 20 9.61 -6.44 14.65
C GLN A 20 9.26 -5.03 15.15
N SER A 21 8.65 -4.92 16.34
CA SER A 21 8.34 -3.62 16.96
C SER A 21 9.61 -2.84 17.29
N PHE A 22 10.64 -3.52 17.77
CA PHE A 22 11.94 -2.90 18.08
C PHE A 22 12.72 -2.47 16.84
N LEU A 23 12.80 -3.32 15.81
CA LEU A 23 13.54 -3.03 14.57
C LEU A 23 12.80 -2.01 13.69
N SER A 24 11.46 -2.01 13.69
CA SER A 24 10.68 -1.01 12.94
C SER A 24 10.86 0.41 13.50
N ALA A 25 11.14 0.56 14.79
CA ALA A 25 11.48 1.86 15.39
C ALA A 25 12.78 2.45 14.81
N PHE A 26 13.73 1.61 14.36
CA PHE A 26 14.94 2.04 13.65
C PHE A 26 14.77 2.08 12.13
N SER A 27 13.74 1.43 11.60
CA SER A 27 13.39 1.39 10.18
C SER A 27 12.41 2.51 9.85
N TYR A 28 12.79 3.76 10.12
CA TYR A 28 11.99 4.91 9.69
C TYR A 28 12.01 4.98 8.16
N ARG A 29 11.00 4.38 7.52
CA ARG A 29 10.77 4.50 6.08
C ARG A 29 9.78 5.63 5.86
N SER A 30 10.27 6.71 5.27
CA SER A 30 9.49 7.91 5.00
C SER A 30 8.38 7.61 3.99
N THR A 31 7.12 7.78 4.39
CA THR A 31 5.91 7.77 3.55
C THR A 31 5.80 9.06 2.73
N PHE A 32 6.82 9.36 1.92
CA PHE A 32 6.89 10.63 1.20
C PHE A 32 5.91 10.65 0.00
N ASN A 33 5.78 9.54 -0.72
CA ASN A 33 5.00 9.49 -1.96
C ASN A 33 3.49 9.60 -1.70
N GLU A 34 2.99 8.95 -0.66
CA GLU A 34 1.58 8.93 -0.28
C GLU A 34 1.13 10.33 0.14
N ARG A 35 1.96 11.03 0.92
CA ARG A 35 1.68 12.41 1.35
C ARG A 35 1.69 13.38 0.19
N LEU A 36 2.56 13.18 -0.80
CA LEU A 36 2.61 14.01 -2.00
C LEU A 36 1.34 13.83 -2.85
N ILE A 37 0.88 12.58 -3.01
CA ILE A 37 -0.38 12.26 -3.69
C ILE A 37 -1.57 12.86 -2.94
N ALA A 38 -1.60 12.72 -1.60
CA ALA A 38 -2.64 13.32 -0.77
C ALA A 38 -2.70 14.84 -0.94
N ALA A 39 -1.54 15.52 -1.02
CA ALA A 39 -1.45 16.96 -1.18
C ALA A 39 -1.97 17.47 -2.53
N VAL A 40 -1.74 16.71 -3.62
CA VAL A 40 -2.20 17.09 -4.97
C VAL A 40 -3.62 16.60 -5.28
N THR A 41 -4.18 15.74 -4.44
CA THR A 41 -5.54 15.22 -4.63
C THR A 41 -6.57 16.33 -4.41
N PRO A 42 -7.50 16.57 -5.34
CA PRO A 42 -8.53 17.59 -5.18
C PRO A 42 -9.35 17.38 -3.91
N ARG A 43 -9.63 18.47 -3.17
CA ARG A 43 -10.35 18.45 -1.86
C ARG A 43 -11.75 17.82 -1.87
N LYS A 44 -12.34 17.58 -3.05
CA LYS A 44 -13.60 16.85 -3.21
C LYS A 44 -13.48 15.34 -2.89
N HIS A 45 -12.25 14.83 -2.83
CA HIS A 45 -11.95 13.45 -2.46
C HIS A 45 -11.48 13.40 -1.00
N VAL A 46 -11.83 12.32 -0.31
CA VAL A 46 -11.32 12.05 1.04
C VAL A 46 -10.13 11.11 0.87
N VAL A 47 -8.98 11.49 1.42
CA VAL A 47 -7.74 10.71 1.33
C VAL A 47 -7.36 10.25 2.73
N GLU A 48 -7.20 8.95 2.89
CA GLU A 48 -6.65 8.33 4.09
C GLU A 48 -5.29 7.70 3.77
N ILE A 49 -4.32 7.88 4.65
CA ILE A 49 -2.99 7.27 4.52
C ILE A 49 -2.86 6.19 5.58
N LEU A 50 -2.67 4.95 5.14
CA LEU A 50 -2.39 3.83 6.01
C LEU A 50 -0.89 3.71 6.26
N GLU A 51 -0.46 4.16 7.44
CA GLU A 51 0.94 4.09 7.88
C GLU A 51 1.17 2.85 8.77
N ASN A 52 2.31 2.19 8.57
CA ASN A 52 2.95 1.16 9.43
C ASN A 52 2.07 0.07 10.04
N ASN A 53 2.25 -1.19 9.62
CA ASN A 53 1.84 -2.43 10.33
C ASN A 53 0.39 -2.49 10.89
N LYS A 54 -0.46 -1.53 10.52
CA LYS A 54 -1.87 -1.55 10.86
C LYS A 54 -2.52 -2.68 10.09
N GLN A 55 -3.44 -3.35 10.77
CA GLN A 55 -4.21 -4.42 10.18
C GLN A 55 -4.96 -3.87 8.97
N ILE A 56 -4.79 -4.52 7.82
CA ILE A 56 -5.45 -4.13 6.58
C ILE A 56 -6.89 -4.61 6.65
N ASP A 57 -7.82 -3.66 6.63
CA ASP A 57 -9.24 -3.94 6.52
C ASP A 57 -9.66 -3.91 5.03
N PHE A 58 -9.75 -5.10 4.43
CA PHE A 58 -10.19 -5.26 3.05
C PHE A 58 -11.67 -4.86 2.83
N SER A 59 -12.46 -4.83 3.91
CA SER A 59 -13.87 -4.43 3.87
C SER A 59 -14.10 -2.93 4.01
N SER A 60 -13.03 -2.13 4.08
CA SER A 60 -13.12 -0.68 4.23
C SER A 60 -14.00 -0.04 3.14
N ASP A 61 -14.65 1.06 3.47
CA ASP A 61 -15.57 1.79 2.59
C ASP A 61 -14.86 2.73 1.59
N HIS A 62 -13.59 2.45 1.29
CA HIS A 62 -12.83 3.12 0.24
C HIS A 62 -13.29 2.67 -1.14
N ASP A 63 -13.21 3.57 -2.12
CA ASP A 63 -13.54 3.27 -3.51
C ASP A 63 -12.29 2.88 -4.31
N VAL A 64 -11.18 3.59 -4.04
CA VAL A 64 -9.89 3.40 -4.71
C VAL A 64 -8.80 3.16 -3.67
N VAL A 65 -7.97 2.17 -3.92
CA VAL A 65 -6.80 1.84 -3.12
C VAL A 65 -5.55 2.02 -3.97
N HIS A 66 -4.64 2.86 -3.51
CA HIS A 66 -3.38 3.12 -4.19
C HIS A 66 -2.22 2.55 -3.36
N ILE A 67 -1.45 1.63 -3.94
CA ILE A 67 -0.38 0.92 -3.24
C ILE A 67 0.96 1.27 -3.88
N VAL A 68 1.88 1.81 -3.09
CA VAL A 68 3.25 2.16 -3.49
C VAL A 68 4.22 1.11 -2.95
N PHE A 69 5.03 0.47 -3.81
CA PHE A 69 6.00 -0.52 -3.35
C PHE A 69 7.24 -0.70 -4.24
N GLY A 70 8.35 -1.12 -3.62
CA GLY A 70 9.55 -1.60 -4.28
C GLY A 70 9.61 -3.13 -4.40
N THR A 71 10.63 -3.64 -5.09
CA THR A 71 10.76 -5.07 -5.45
C THR A 71 10.77 -6.01 -4.24
N SER A 72 11.36 -5.60 -3.11
CA SER A 72 11.39 -6.45 -1.91
C SER A 72 10.00 -6.69 -1.31
N ALA A 73 9.03 -5.82 -1.58
CA ALA A 73 7.68 -5.89 -1.06
C ALA A 73 6.65 -6.39 -2.09
N SER A 74 7.06 -6.76 -3.32
CA SER A 74 6.15 -7.04 -4.43
C SER A 74 5.13 -8.14 -4.12
N PHE A 75 5.59 -9.30 -3.62
CA PHE A 75 4.71 -10.41 -3.27
C PHE A 75 3.64 -10.03 -2.24
N ASN A 76 4.03 -9.26 -1.21
CA ASN A 76 3.09 -8.79 -0.19
C ASN A 76 2.12 -7.74 -0.76
N ALA A 77 2.62 -6.82 -1.57
CA ALA A 77 1.80 -5.80 -2.21
C ALA A 77 0.76 -6.40 -3.14
N TYR A 78 1.12 -7.40 -3.94
CA TYR A 78 0.18 -8.13 -4.80
C TYR A 78 -0.88 -8.87 -4.00
N ARG A 79 -0.51 -9.57 -2.94
CA ARG A 79 -1.48 -10.24 -2.05
C ARG A 79 -2.48 -9.25 -1.44
N VAL A 80 -2.02 -8.06 -1.07
CA VAL A 80 -2.88 -6.99 -0.54
C VAL A 80 -3.76 -6.42 -1.64
N ALA A 81 -3.20 -6.17 -2.82
CA ALA A 81 -3.92 -5.69 -3.99
C ALA A 81 -5.08 -6.63 -4.35
N ASP A 82 -4.78 -7.93 -4.47
CA ASP A 82 -5.78 -8.95 -4.79
C ASP A 82 -6.87 -9.02 -3.72
N GLY A 83 -6.52 -8.94 -2.43
CA GLY A 83 -7.49 -8.90 -1.34
C GLY A 83 -8.47 -7.72 -1.44
N PHE A 84 -8.02 -6.54 -1.87
CA PHE A 84 -8.91 -5.40 -2.13
C PHE A 84 -9.76 -5.59 -3.38
N ARG A 85 -9.20 -6.17 -4.45
CA ARG A 85 -9.93 -6.44 -5.70
C ARG A 85 -11.04 -7.47 -5.52
N GLU A 86 -10.77 -8.52 -4.74
CA GLU A 86 -11.78 -9.52 -4.35
C GLU A 86 -12.95 -8.87 -3.57
N ASN A 87 -12.70 -7.76 -2.88
CA ASN A 87 -13.71 -6.96 -2.19
C ASN A 87 -14.30 -5.83 -3.07
N GLY A 88 -14.09 -5.89 -4.39
CA GLY A 88 -14.68 -4.98 -5.37
C GLY A 88 -14.08 -3.57 -5.37
N LYS A 89 -12.89 -3.38 -4.81
CA LYS A 89 -12.20 -2.08 -4.79
C LYS A 89 -11.35 -1.91 -6.04
N THR A 90 -11.27 -0.68 -6.54
CA THR A 90 -10.34 -0.34 -7.63
C THR A 90 -8.94 -0.19 -7.06
N VAL A 91 -7.97 -0.93 -7.61
CA VAL A 91 -6.58 -0.92 -7.13
C VAL A 91 -5.63 -0.33 -8.16
N VAL A 92 -4.84 0.66 -7.71
CA VAL A 92 -3.80 1.33 -8.51
C VAL A 92 -2.44 1.06 -7.87
N LEU A 93 -1.51 0.53 -8.66
CA LEU A 93 -0.15 0.20 -8.20
C LEU A 93 0.87 1.20 -8.72
N SER A 94 1.81 1.60 -7.87
CA SER A 94 2.94 2.45 -8.27
C SER A 94 4.20 2.17 -7.46
N GLY A 95 5.30 2.86 -7.81
CA GLY A 95 6.62 2.65 -7.24
C GLY A 95 7.61 2.04 -8.23
N ASN A 96 8.81 1.73 -7.75
CA ASN A 96 9.91 1.26 -8.60
C ASN A 96 9.58 -0.07 -9.28
N HIS A 97 8.89 -0.97 -8.58
CA HIS A 97 8.60 -2.31 -9.10
C HIS A 97 7.50 -2.31 -10.17
N PRO A 98 6.29 -1.74 -9.93
CA PRO A 98 5.27 -1.62 -10.98
C PRO A 98 5.74 -0.84 -12.21
N SER A 99 6.63 0.15 -12.04
CA SER A 99 7.20 0.91 -13.14
C SER A 99 8.20 0.11 -13.96
N ALA A 100 9.01 -0.74 -13.31
CA ALA A 100 9.99 -1.59 -13.97
C ALA A 100 9.36 -2.83 -14.63
N LEU A 101 8.30 -3.38 -14.03
CA LEU A 101 7.62 -4.61 -14.45
C LEU A 101 6.09 -4.39 -14.59
N PRO A 102 5.64 -3.54 -15.52
CA PRO A 102 4.24 -3.15 -15.63
C PRO A 102 3.30 -4.30 -16.02
N ASN A 103 3.77 -5.26 -16.83
CA ASN A 103 2.96 -6.40 -17.25
C ASN A 103 2.68 -7.39 -16.10
N GLU A 104 3.63 -7.52 -15.16
CA GLU A 104 3.45 -8.30 -13.94
C GLU A 104 2.48 -7.58 -13.01
N ALA A 105 2.76 -6.31 -12.71
CA ALA A 105 1.94 -5.52 -11.80
C ALA A 105 0.49 -5.35 -12.29
N LYS A 106 0.27 -5.24 -13.60
CA LYS A 106 -1.08 -5.14 -14.19
C LYS A 106 -1.97 -6.35 -13.89
N GLN A 107 -1.40 -7.52 -13.60
CA GLN A 107 -2.20 -8.69 -13.22
C GLN A 107 -2.91 -8.48 -11.88
N HIS A 108 -2.37 -7.59 -11.04
CA HIS A 108 -2.83 -7.28 -9.68
C HIS A 108 -3.42 -5.85 -9.57
N ALA A 109 -3.62 -5.15 -10.68
CA ALA A 109 -4.13 -3.79 -10.75
C ALA A 109 -5.36 -3.71 -11.67
N ASP A 110 -6.11 -2.62 -11.58
CA ASP A 110 -7.29 -2.32 -12.42
C ASP A 110 -7.04 -1.16 -13.41
#